data_AF-A0A1X7IWS8-F1
#
_entry.id   AF-A0A1X7IWS8-F1
#
_cell.length_a   1.000
_cell.length_b   1.000
_cell.length_c   1.000
_cell.angle_alpha   90.00
_cell.angle_beta   90.00
_cell.angle_gamma   90.00
#
_symmetry.space_group_name_H-M   'P 1'
#
loop_
_entity.id
_entity.type
_entity.pdbx_description
1 polymer ?
#
loop_
_entity_poly.entity_id
_entity_poly.type
_entity_poly.pdbx_seq_one_letter_code
_entity_poly.pdbx_strand_id
1 'polypeptide(L)'
;MTNTASQRPAKKTDNNANRTEYYQTLTVAIVIGLVGVFIRFVPDVIPALNQMTFLFSLIANVLMIVASVIAFKVVFGILGFGKNRD
;
A
#
# COMPACT_ATOMS: atom_id res chain seq x y z
N MET A 1 -29.12 -11.80 -43.70
CA MET A 1 -29.21 -10.64 -42.78
C MET A 1 -27.82 -10.36 -42.27
N THR A 2 -27.16 -9.33 -42.80
CA THR A 2 -25.80 -8.93 -42.42
C THR A 2 -25.86 -8.31 -41.02
N ASN A 3 -25.27 -8.97 -40.02
CA ASN A 3 -25.21 -8.45 -38.66
C ASN A 3 -24.24 -7.27 -38.62
N THR A 4 -24.74 -6.06 -38.86
CA THR A 4 -24.02 -4.81 -38.53
C THR A 4 -24.13 -4.56 -37.03
N ALA A 5 -23.40 -5.35 -36.24
CA ALA A 5 -23.14 -5.02 -34.86
C ALA A 5 -22.38 -3.69 -34.82
N SER A 6 -23.08 -2.61 -34.51
CA SER A 6 -22.49 -1.28 -34.32
C SER A 6 -21.33 -1.39 -33.33
N GLN A 7 -20.10 -1.22 -33.81
CA GLN A 7 -18.93 -1.25 -32.93
C GLN A 7 -19.02 -0.06 -31.98
N ARG A 8 -19.32 -0.35 -30.71
CA ARG A 8 -19.25 0.66 -29.65
C ARG A 8 -17.84 1.26 -29.65
N PRO A 9 -17.70 2.59 -29.67
CA PRO A 9 -16.38 3.20 -29.59
C PRO A 9 -15.67 2.67 -28.34
N ALA A 10 -14.40 2.27 -28.51
CA ALA A 10 -13.59 1.80 -27.40
C ALA A 10 -13.62 2.86 -26.30
N LYS A 11 -14.33 2.57 -25.20
CA LYS A 11 -14.36 3.46 -24.04
C LYS A 11 -12.92 3.54 -23.55
N LYS A 12 -12.26 4.70 -23.73
CA LYS A 12 -11.03 5.03 -23.02
C LYS A 12 -11.38 5.06 -21.53
N THR A 13 -11.34 3.89 -20.90
CA THR A 13 -11.34 3.80 -19.46
C THR A 13 -10.01 4.39 -19.02
N ASP A 14 -10.03 5.62 -18.52
CA ASP A 14 -8.95 6.12 -17.65
C ASP A 14 -8.96 5.19 -16.43
N ASN A 15 -8.15 4.13 -16.51
CA ASN A 15 -8.07 3.10 -15.50
C ASN A 15 -7.20 3.65 -14.36
N ASN A 16 -7.81 4.50 -13.53
CA ASN A 16 -7.14 5.12 -12.39
C ASN A 16 -6.41 4.07 -11.53
N ALA A 17 -7.03 2.90 -11.33
CA ALA A 17 -6.43 1.80 -10.59
C ALA A 17 -5.13 1.25 -11.21
N ASN A 18 -4.95 1.37 -12.52
CA ASN A 18 -3.79 0.85 -13.25
C ASN A 18 -2.66 1.88 -13.41
N ARG A 19 -2.65 2.97 -12.65
CA ARG A 19 -1.57 3.96 -12.70
C ARG A 19 -0.33 3.44 -11.98
N THR A 20 0.82 3.47 -12.67
CA THR A 20 2.11 2.98 -12.17
C THR A 20 2.51 3.58 -10.82
N GLU A 21 2.20 4.85 -10.60
CA GLU A 21 2.49 5.59 -9.36
C GLU A 21 1.86 4.93 -8.12
N TYR A 22 0.66 4.36 -8.26
CA TYR A 22 0.01 3.65 -7.16
C TYR A 22 0.72 2.36 -6.82
N TYR A 23 1.16 1.59 -7.81
CA TYR A 23 1.94 0.37 -7.58
C TYR A 23 3.29 0.68 -6.91
N GLN A 24 4.01 1.69 -7.40
CA GLN A 24 5.29 2.10 -6.81
C GLN A 24 5.14 2.51 -5.35
N THR A 25 4.13 3.35 -5.05
CA THR A 25 3.88 3.82 -3.68
C THR A 25 3.43 2.67 -2.78
N LEU A 26 2.60 1.76 -3.28
CA LEU A 26 2.16 0.58 -2.53
C LEU A 26 3.32 -0.37 -2.25
N THR A 27 4.22 -0.57 -3.20
CA THR A 27 5.45 -1.36 -2.99
C THR A 27 6.30 -0.78 -1.87
N VAL A 28 6.50 0.55 -1.84
CA VAL A 28 7.23 1.21 -0.75
C VAL A 28 6.54 0.97 0.60
N ALA A 29 5.21 1.12 0.67
CA ALA A 29 4.45 0.85 1.90
C ALA A 29 4.62 -0.60 2.38
N ILE A 30 4.56 -1.57 1.47
CA ILE A 30 4.77 -2.99 1.78
C ILE A 30 6.17 -3.24 2.33
N VAL A 31 7.21 -2.68 1.69
CA VAL A 31 8.60 -2.83 2.15
C VAL A 31 8.76 -2.28 3.58
N ILE A 32 8.20 -1.10 3.87
CA ILE A 32 8.23 -0.51 5.23
C ILE A 32 7.53 -1.44 6.23
N GLY A 33 6.36 -1.98 5.87
CA GLY A 33 5.62 -2.92 6.71
C GLY A 33 6.40 -4.20 7.00
N LEU A 34 7.03 -4.78 5.97
CA LEU A 34 7.90 -5.95 6.13
C LEU A 34 9.09 -5.65 7.05
N VAL A 35 9.75 -4.52 6.87
CA VAL A 35 10.84 -4.09 7.78
C VAL A 35 10.34 -4.00 9.22
N GLY A 36 9.16 -3.41 9.46
CA GLY A 36 8.53 -3.39 10.78
C GLY A 36 8.28 -4.77 11.37
N VAL A 37 7.77 -5.71 10.56
CA VAL A 37 7.56 -7.11 10.96
C VAL A 37 8.87 -7.78 11.38
N PHE A 38 9.94 -7.64 10.60
CA PHE A 38 11.23 -8.27 10.93
C PHE A 38 11.91 -7.63 12.14
N ILE A 39 11.88 -6.29 12.24
CA ILE A 39 12.47 -5.57 13.38
C ILE A 39 11.87 -6.05 14.71
N ARG A 40 10.58 -6.42 14.74
CA ARG A 40 9.92 -6.95 15.93
C ARG A 40 10.62 -8.18 16.52
N PHE A 41 11.25 -9.01 15.69
CA PHE A 41 11.88 -10.27 16.11
C PHE A 41 13.40 -10.14 16.34
N VAL A 42 13.98 -8.96 16.17
CA VAL A 42 15.42 -8.75 16.39
C VAL A 42 15.87 -9.11 17.82
N PRO A 43 15.13 -8.76 18.90
CA PRO A 43 15.50 -9.17 20.26
C PRO A 43 15.53 -10.69 20.46
N ASP A 44 14.69 -11.43 19.73
CA ASP A 44 14.61 -12.89 19.81
C ASP A 44 15.78 -13.57 19.09
N VAL A 45 16.24 -12.98 17.98
CA VAL A 45 17.36 -13.50 17.17
C VAL A 45 18.72 -13.08 17.73
N ILE A 46 18.80 -11.92 18.39
CA ILE A 46 20.03 -11.37 18.97
C ILE A 46 19.87 -11.26 20.48
N PRO A 47 20.27 -12.30 21.26
CA PRO A 47 20.03 -12.34 22.71
C PRO A 47 20.59 -11.16 23.50
N ALA A 48 21.69 -10.56 23.01
CA ALA A 48 22.30 -9.37 23.61
C ALA A 48 21.38 -8.13 23.60
N LEU A 49 20.30 -8.15 22.80
CA LEU A 49 19.34 -7.06 22.66
C LEU A 49 17.99 -7.35 23.36
N ASN A 50 17.84 -8.47 24.07
CA ASN A 50 16.56 -8.90 24.66
C ASN A 50 16.00 -7.87 25.67
N GLN A 51 16.85 -7.16 26.42
CA GLN A 51 16.37 -6.08 27.32
C GLN A 51 15.69 -4.92 26.57
N MET A 52 15.88 -4.80 25.24
CA MET A 52 15.31 -3.75 24.41
C MET A 52 14.01 -4.17 23.69
N THR A 53 13.40 -5.31 24.06
CA THR A 53 12.19 -5.84 23.42
C THR A 53 11.05 -4.81 23.29
N PHE A 54 10.87 -3.96 24.29
CA PHE A 54 9.89 -2.87 24.23
C PHE A 54 10.20 -1.86 23.11
N LEU A 55 11.45 -1.43 22.98
CA LEU A 55 11.88 -0.47 21.97
C LEU A 55 11.68 -1.02 20.55
N PHE A 56 12.10 -2.26 20.30
CA PHE A 56 11.90 -2.91 19.01
C PHE A 56 10.42 -3.10 18.67
N SER A 57 9.59 -3.46 19.66
CA SER A 57 8.14 -3.54 19.49
C SER A 57 7.51 -2.18 19.17
N LEU A 58 7.97 -1.11 19.83
CA LEU A 58 7.50 0.25 19.57
C LEU A 58 7.84 0.68 18.14
N ILE A 59 9.08 0.49 17.71
CA ILE A 59 9.54 0.81 16.35
C ILE A 59 8.73 0.01 15.32
N ALA A 60 8.56 -1.30 15.53
CA ALA A 60 7.76 -2.15 14.67
C ALA A 60 6.32 -1.63 14.53
N ASN A 61 5.67 -1.27 15.64
CA ASN A 61 4.30 -0.74 15.62
C ASN A 61 4.22 0.62 14.89
N VAL A 62 5.19 1.53 15.09
CA VAL A 62 5.24 2.80 14.38
C VAL A 62 5.38 2.58 12.87
N LEU A 63 6.27 1.69 12.45
CA LEU A 63 6.45 1.33 11.03
C LEU A 63 5.17 0.73 10.44
N MET A 64 4.47 -0.14 11.17
CA MET A 64 3.19 -0.70 10.75
C MET A 64 2.11 0.38 10.59
N ILE A 65 2.04 1.35 11.50
CA ILE A 65 1.11 2.48 11.40
C ILE A 65 1.42 3.32 10.16
N VAL A 66 2.68 3.70 9.96
CA VAL A 66 3.12 4.51 8.80
C VAL A 66 2.82 3.79 7.49
N ALA A 67 3.19 2.51 7.37
CA ALA A 67 2.89 1.70 6.19
C ALA A 67 1.39 1.62 5.91
N SER A 68 0.56 1.40 6.95
CA SER A 68 -0.89 1.32 6.82
C SER A 68 -1.50 2.65 6.35
N VAL A 69 -1.06 3.78 6.92
CA VAL A 69 -1.52 5.11 6.51
C VAL A 69 -1.21 5.37 5.04
N ILE A 70 0.00 5.05 4.58
CA ILE A 70 0.38 5.21 3.17
C ILE A 70 -0.48 4.31 2.27
N ALA A 71 -0.61 3.03 2.61
CA ALA A 71 -1.41 2.07 1.85
C ALA A 71 -2.87 2.52 1.74
N PHE A 72 -3.50 2.95 2.84
CA PHE A 72 -4.87 3.44 2.82
C PHE A 72 -5.02 4.71 1.98
N LYS A 73 -4.07 5.66 2.06
CA LYS A 73 -4.09 6.85 1.20
C LYS A 73 -4.05 6.48 -0.29
N VAL A 74 -3.23 5.50 -0.67
CA VAL A 74 -3.16 5.01 -2.06
C VAL A 74 -4.48 4.35 -2.47
N VAL A 75 -5.02 3.45 -1.64
CA VAL A 75 -6.30 2.77 -1.91
C VAL A 75 -7.45 3.77 -2.05
N PHE A 76 -7.54 4.77 -1.17
CA PHE A 76 -8.54 5.83 -1.27
C PHE A 76 -8.38 6.66 -2.55
N GLY A 77 -7.14 6.95 -2.96
CA GLY A 77 -6.84 7.59 -4.24
C GLY A 77 -7.28 6.76 -5.45
N ILE A 78 -7.04 5.45 -5.42
CA ILE A 78 -7.50 4.51 -6.46
C ILE A 78 -9.03 4.52 -6.57
N LEU A 79 -9.72 4.46 -5.43
CA LEU A 79 -11.19 4.47 -5.34
C LEU A 79 -11.81 5.84 -5.67
N GLY A 80 -11.00 6.90 -5.81
CA GLY A 80 -11.47 8.24 -6.12
C GLY A 80 -12.08 8.98 -4.93
N PHE A 81 -11.85 8.53 -3.69
CA PHE A 81 -12.23 9.28 -2.50
C PHE A 81 -11.51 10.64 -2.49
N GLY A 82 -12.28 11.73 -2.50
CA GLY A 82 -11.77 13.11 -2.56
C GLY A 82 -11.81 13.75 -3.95
N LYS A 83 -12.12 13.00 -5.02
CA LYS A 83 -12.25 13.56 -6.39
C LYS A 83 -13.60 14.24 -6.65
N ASN A 84 -14.57 14.07 -5.74
CA ASN A 84 -15.91 14.68 -5.80
C ASN A 84 -16.06 15.87 -4.82
N ARG A 85 -14.95 16.52 -4.43
CA ARG A 85 -14.95 17.63 -3.45
C ARG A 85 -14.94 19.03 -4.06
N ASP A 86 -15.01 19.11 -5.38
CA ASP A 86 -15.20 20.35 -6.14
C ASP A 86 -16.51 20.28 -6.93
#